data_AF-I9WGZ6-F1
#
_entry.id   AF-I9WGZ6-F1
#
_cell.length_a   1.000
_cell.length_b   1.000
_cell.length_c   1.000
_cell.angle_alpha   90.00
_cell.angle_beta   90.00
_cell.angle_gamma   90.00
#
_symmetry.space_group_name_H-M   'P 1'
#
loop_
_entity.id
_entity.type
_entity.pdbx_description
1 polymer ?
#
loop_
_entity_poly.entity_id
_entity_poly.type
_entity_poly.pdbx_seq_one_letter_code
_entity_poly.pdbx_strand_id
1 'polypeptide(L)' 'MPGETDGFALARYVAERWKEVRIVVASGRIRPAVGELPVGAVFIDKPFSAEVVHGHLRSILPDGKLPMSLRPKL' A
#
# COMPACT_ATOMS: atom_id res chain seq x y z
N MET A 1 -15.47 -6.67 0.98
CA MET A 1 -15.45 -8.09 1.38
C MET A 1 -16.58 -8.29 2.36
N PRO A 2 -17.41 -9.33 2.25
CA PRO A 2 -18.35 -9.68 3.31
C PRO A 2 -17.56 -10.19 4.52
N GLY A 3 -17.83 -9.63 5.70
CA GLY A 3 -17.12 -9.88 6.95
C GLY A 3 -17.09 -8.62 7.83
N GLU A 4 -16.88 -8.77 9.14
CA GLU A 4 -16.86 -7.63 10.08
C GLU A 4 -15.61 -6.74 9.92
N THR A 5 -14.54 -7.26 9.31
CA THR A 5 -13.29 -6.54 9.08
C THR A 5 -13.25 -5.96 7.66
N ASP A 6 -13.13 -4.64 7.54
CA ASP A 6 -12.89 -3.97 6.26
C ASP A 6 -11.38 -3.95 5.88
N GLY A 7 -11.08 -3.41 4.69
CA GLY A 7 -9.71 -3.36 4.17
C GLY A 7 -8.76 -2.46 4.98
N PHE A 8 -9.26 -1.41 5.63
CA PHE A 8 -8.44 -0.53 6.47
C PHE A 8 -8.16 -1.14 7.84
N ALA A 9 -9.16 -1.80 8.44
CA ALA A 9 -8.99 -2.60 9.64
C ALA A 9 -7.95 -3.71 9.42
N LEU A 10 -8.02 -4.42 8.29
CA LEU A 10 -7.01 -5.42 7.92
C LEU A 10 -5.62 -4.80 7.74
N ALA A 11 -5.52 -3.65 7.06
CA ALA A 11 -4.23 -2.97 6.87
C ALA A 11 -3.58 -2.61 8.21
N ARG A 12 -4.35 -2.06 9.16
CA ARG A 12 -3.87 -1.74 10.51
C ARG A 12 -3.41 -2.99 11.25
N TYR A 13 -4.20 -4.06 11.22
CA TYR A 13 -3.85 -5.34 11.84
C TYR A 13 -2.52 -5.91 11.30
N VAL A 14 -2.34 -5.89 9.98
CA VAL A 14 -1.11 -6.38 9.35
C VAL A 14 0.09 -5.51 9.75
N ALA A 15 -0.04 -4.18 9.72
CA ALA A 15 1.02 -3.26 10.12
C ALA A 15 1.35 -3.35 11.62
N GLU A 16 0.40 -3.75 12.45
CA GLU A 16 0.66 -3.98 13.87
C GLU A 16 1.51 -5.22 14.09
N ARG A 17 1.17 -6.32 13.40
CA ARG A 17 1.74 -7.64 13.66
C ARG A 17 3.02 -7.95 12.86
N TRP A 18 3.18 -7.35 11.68
CA TRP A 18 4.36 -7.53 10.82
C TRP A 18 4.93 -6.17 10.39
N LYS A 19 5.78 -5.59 11.24
CA LYS A 19 6.35 -4.24 11.05
C LYS A 19 7.13 -4.05 9.74
N GLU A 20 7.69 -5.14 9.20
CA GLU A 20 8.47 -5.14 7.95
C GLU A 20 7.60 -5.14 6.69
N VAL A 21 6.29 -5.42 6.80
CA VAL A 21 5.39 -5.51 5.64
C VAL A 21 4.92 -4.11 5.26
N ARG A 22 5.25 -3.68 4.04
CA ARG A 22 4.70 -2.46 3.44
C ARG A 22 3.34 -2.75 2.80
N ILE A 23 2.39 -1.84 2.99
CA ILE A 23 1.00 -2.04 2.60
C ILE A 23 0.58 -0.99 1.58
N VAL A 24 -0.03 -1.44 0.49
CA VAL A 24 -0.73 -0.61 -0.47
C VAL A 24 -2.21 -0.94 -0.40
N VAL A 25 -3.03 0.03 -0.02
CA VAL A 25 -4.49 -0.11 -0.02
C VAL A 25 -5.04 0.47 -1.31
N ALA A 26 -5.92 -0.27 -1.99
CA ALA A 26 -6.54 0.23 -3.21
C ALA A 26 -8.06 0.05 -3.25
N SER A 27 -8.78 1.13 -3.47
CA SER A 27 -10.25 1.21 -3.44
C SER A 27 -10.74 2.19 -4.51
N GLY A 28 -11.92 1.94 -5.10
CA GLY A 28 -12.57 2.85 -6.05
C GLY A 28 -13.91 3.38 -5.55
N ARG A 29 -14.16 3.28 -4.23
CA ARG A 29 -15.43 3.68 -3.61
C ARG A 29 -15.20 4.49 -2.33
N ILE A 30 -14.35 3.96 -1.46
CA ILE A 30 -14.10 4.52 -0.14
C ILE A 30 -12.63 4.94 -0.07
N ARG A 31 -12.40 6.18 0.36
CA ARG A 31 -11.07 6.73 0.67
C ARG A 31 -10.85 6.72 2.18
N PRO A 32 -9.61 6.54 2.65
CA PRO A 32 -9.33 6.53 4.07
C PRO A 32 -9.54 7.92 4.66
N ALA A 33 -10.15 7.99 5.84
CA ALA A 33 -10.13 9.18 6.68
C ALA A 33 -8.73 9.39 7.28
N VAL A 34 -8.53 10.58 7.87
CA VAL A 34 -7.29 10.91 8.58
C VAL A 34 -7.05 9.86 9.68
N GLY A 35 -5.88 9.20 9.64
CA GLY A 35 -5.48 8.19 10.62
C GLY A 35 -5.96 6.76 10.34
N GLU A 36 -6.73 6.51 9.29
CA GLU A 36 -7.17 5.13 8.96
C GLU A 36 -6.08 4.28 8.31
N LEU A 37 -5.15 4.91 7.58
CA LEU A 37 -3.97 4.22 7.08
C LEU A 37 -2.92 4.09 8.18
N PRO A 38 -2.34 2.89 8.39
CA PRO A 38 -1.21 2.75 9.29
C PRO A 38 0.03 3.45 8.73
N VAL A 39 0.99 3.76 9.61
CA VAL A 39 2.26 4.40 9.23
C VAL A 39 2.99 3.57 8.17
N GLY A 40 3.42 4.24 7.09
CA GLY A 40 4.15 3.61 5.99
C GLY A 40 3.27 2.85 5.00
N ALA A 41 1.95 2.87 5.16
CA ALA A 41 1.02 2.44 4.12
C ALA A 41 0.67 3.60 3.18
N VAL A 42 0.34 3.26 1.93
CA VAL A 42 -0.13 4.22 0.92
C VAL A 42 -1.46 3.77 0.34
N PHE A 43 -2.21 4.75 -0.17
CA PHE A 43 -3.49 4.52 -0.83
C PHE A 43 -3.39 4.82 -2.32
N ILE A 44 -4.03 3.97 -3.14
CA ILE A 44 -4.18 4.16 -4.58
C ILE A 44 -5.67 4.10 -4.94
N ASP A 45 -6.16 5.12 -5.65
CA ASP A 45 -7.54 5.13 -6.13
C ASP A 45 -7.70 4.20 -7.35
N LYS A 46 -8.85 3.53 -7.47
CA LYS A 46 -9.17 2.69 -8.64
C LYS A 46 -10.01 3.48 -9.64
N PRO A 47 -9.77 3.31 -10.95
CA PRO A 47 -8.78 2.43 -11.57
C PRO A 47 -7.36 3.01 -11.52
N PHE A 48 -6.36 2.13 -11.49
CA PHE A 48 -4.94 2.50 -11.53
C PHE A 48 -4.19 1.71 -12.61
N SER A 49 -3.12 2.30 -13.14
CA SER A 49 -2.19 1.62 -14.04
C SER A 49 -1.05 0.95 -13.26
N ALA A 50 -0.30 0.07 -13.94
CA ALA A 50 0.92 -0.50 -13.37
C ALA A 50 1.94 0.59 -12.99
N GLU A 51 2.01 1.68 -13.77
CA GLU A 51 2.94 2.78 -13.52
C GLU A 51 2.65 3.50 -12.20
N VAL A 52 1.37 3.71 -11.87
CA VAL A 52 0.95 4.27 -10.58
C VAL A 52 1.42 3.36 -9.44
N VAL A 53 1.17 2.05 -9.54
CA VAL A 53 1.62 1.09 -8.54
C VAL A 53 3.15 1.10 -8.40
N HIS A 54 3.88 1.09 -9.51
CA HIS A 54 5.35 1.12 -9.51
C HIS A 54 5.90 2.40 -8.87
N GLY A 55 5.27 3.55 -9.10
CA GLY A 55 5.63 4.81 -8.45
C GLY A 55 5.49 4.73 -6.93
N HIS A 56 4.36 4.22 -6.44
CA HIS A 56 4.15 4.02 -5.01
C HIS A 56 5.11 3.00 -4.40
N LEU A 57 5.38 1.88 -5.08
CA LEU A 57 6.34 0.88 -4.61
C LEU A 57 7.75 1.47 -4.47
N ARG A 58 8.19 2.30 -5.42
CA ARG A 58 9.45 3.05 -5.31
C ARG A 58 9.49 4.02 -4.12
N SER A 59 8.35 4.58 -3.74
CA SER A 59 8.28 5.52 -2.62
C SER A 59 8.27 4.84 -1.24
N ILE A 60 7.73 3.62 -1.12
CA ILE A 60 7.51 2.98 0.19
C ILE A 60 8.50 1.86 0.50
N LEU A 61 9.12 1.27 -0.52
CA LEU A 61 10.12 0.23 -0.33
C LEU A 61 11.48 0.90 -0.07
N PRO A 62 12.23 0.44 0.95
CA PRO A 62 13.55 0.96 1.21
C PRO A 62 14.53 0.58 0.09
N ASP A 63 15.62 1.34 -0.01
CA ASP A 63 16.70 1.08 -0.95
C ASP A 63 17.21 -0.37 -0.82
N GLY A 64 17.44 -1.02 -1.97
CA GLY A 64 17.86 -2.42 -2.04
C GLY A 64 16.73 -3.46 -1.91
N LYS A 65 15.50 -3.07 -1.53
CA LYS A 65 14.33 -3.97 -1.52
C LYS A 65 13.45 -3.85 -2.77
N LEU A 66 13.78 -2.94 -3.70
CA LEU A 66 13.07 -2.84 -4.97
C LEU A 66 13.34 -4.07 -5.86
N PRO A 67 12.28 -4.70 -6.41
CA PRO A 67 12.41 -5.72 -7.45
C PRO A 67 13.22 -5.21 -8.63
N MET A 68 13.96 -6.10 -9.30
CA MET A 68 14.82 -5.71 -10.44
C MET A 68 14.07 -4.95 -11.53
N SER A 69 12.82 -5.29 -11.80
CA SER A 69 11.96 -4.61 -12.78
C SER A 69 11.63 -3.16 -12.44
N LEU A 70 11.80 -2.74 -11.19
CA LEU A 70 11.43 -1.41 -10.70
C LEU A 70 12.63 -0.51 -10.38
N ARG A 71 13.85 -1.04 -10.50
CA ARG A 71 15.08 -0.27 -10.29
C ARG A 71 15.28 0.71 -11.45
N PRO A 72 15.90 1.89 -11.21
CA PRO A 72 16.29 2.79 -12.29
C PRO A 72 17.17 2.04 -13.29
N LYS A 73 16.94 2.25 -14.60
CA LYS A 73 17.88 1.80 -15.62
C LYS A 73 19.09 2.75 -15.57
N LEU A 74 20.27 2.18 -15.34
CA LEU A 74 21.56 2.86 -15.45
C LEU A 74 21.77 3.36 -16.89
#